data_AF-S0GGD8-F1
#
_entry.id   AF-S0GGD8-F1
#
_cell.length_a   1.000
_cell.length_b   1.000
_cell.length_c   1.000
_cell.angle_alpha   90.00
_cell.angle_beta   90.00
_cell.angle_gamma   90.00
#
_symmetry.space_group_name_H-M   'P 1'
#
loop_
_entity.id
_entity.type
_entity.pdbx_description
1 polymer ?
#
loop_
_entity_poly.entity_id
_entity_poly.type
_entity_poly.pdbx_seq_one_letter_code
_entity_poly.pdbx_strand_id
1 'polypeptide(L)'
;MKKIIYILSALWGMVTVAEAQTAIDMRKQDIVDGVSVENLKIERNGGYIAIDMLWDLSGLDVDDNRAVLLTPWLVNGNDSLDLQPIGVYGRRRYYFYVRNGESMLSGKNEKSYKASEKPDTLKYHHMVPYAEWMNGAVLSLRRDDYGCCNTLLAERNDTLGRHTEAFFPELVYIRPQGQIEKQDSLEGSAFIDFPVNQTVIYPDYRHNTAELGKIQSSIDSVQGDMDITITSVWLKGYASPESPYAHNKELAIGRTAALKKFIQQLYQFEDEVITTDYEPED
;
A
#
# COMPACT_ATOMS: atom_id res chain seq x y z
N MET A 1 -81.19 -44.04 1.99
CA MET A 1 -80.66 -43.97 0.61
C MET A 1 -80.04 -42.59 0.39
N LYS A 2 -78.99 -42.52 -0.44
CA LYS A 2 -78.08 -41.40 -0.74
C LYS A 2 -77.06 -41.03 0.35
N LYS A 3 -75.92 -41.73 0.26
CA LYS A 3 -74.60 -41.31 0.76
C LYS A 3 -74.13 -40.12 -0.07
N ILE A 4 -73.67 -39.04 0.57
CA ILE A 4 -72.77 -38.07 -0.06
C ILE A 4 -71.66 -37.76 0.94
N ILE A 5 -70.46 -38.17 0.56
CA ILE A 5 -69.19 -37.99 1.25
C ILE A 5 -68.67 -36.62 0.81
N TYR A 6 -68.39 -35.72 1.75
CA TYR A 6 -67.57 -34.53 1.48
C TYR A 6 -66.28 -34.62 2.27
N ILE A 7 -65.20 -34.74 1.50
CA ILE A 7 -63.81 -34.82 1.93
C ILE A 7 -63.40 -33.45 2.50
N LEU A 8 -62.97 -33.43 3.77
CA LEU A 8 -62.26 -32.30 4.36
C LEU A 8 -60.85 -32.24 3.77
N SER A 9 -60.62 -31.32 2.84
CA SER A 9 -59.28 -30.90 2.43
C SER A 9 -58.82 -29.75 3.34
N ALA A 10 -57.97 -30.07 4.31
CA ALA A 10 -57.25 -29.08 5.10
C ALA A 10 -56.17 -28.43 4.23
N LEU A 11 -56.43 -27.23 3.71
CA LEU A 11 -55.40 -26.39 3.10
C LEU A 11 -54.66 -25.64 4.21
N TRP A 12 -53.44 -26.07 4.50
CA TRP A 12 -52.45 -25.28 5.22
C TRP A 12 -52.07 -24.08 4.36
N GLY A 13 -52.62 -22.91 4.68
CA GLY A 13 -52.06 -21.64 4.25
C GLY A 13 -50.79 -21.35 5.05
N MET A 14 -49.62 -21.67 4.49
CA MET A 14 -48.38 -21.02 4.91
C MET A 14 -48.48 -19.55 4.50
N VAL A 15 -48.82 -18.68 5.45
CA VAL A 15 -48.57 -17.24 5.30
C VAL A 15 -47.07 -17.07 5.43
N THR A 16 -46.36 -17.07 4.31
CA THR A 16 -45.02 -16.52 4.25
C THR A 16 -45.17 -15.01 4.43
N VAL A 17 -44.94 -14.53 5.65
CA VAL A 17 -44.73 -13.10 5.89
C VAL A 17 -43.42 -12.77 5.20
N ALA A 18 -43.50 -12.29 3.96
CA ALA A 18 -42.38 -11.65 3.31
C ALA A 18 -42.10 -10.37 4.10
N GLU A 19 -41.06 -10.40 4.92
CA GLU A 19 -40.42 -9.18 5.40
C GLU A 19 -39.91 -8.44 4.17
N ALA A 20 -40.70 -7.47 3.70
CA ALA A 20 -40.24 -6.48 2.75
C ALA A 20 -39.13 -5.69 3.47
N GLN A 21 -37.89 -6.13 3.29
CA GLN A 21 -36.73 -5.31 3.54
C GLN A 21 -36.93 -4.05 2.71
N THR A 22 -37.21 -2.95 3.40
CA THR A 22 -37.21 -1.60 2.84
C THR A 22 -35.82 -1.36 2.29
N ALA A 23 -35.65 -1.64 1.01
CA ALA A 23 -34.59 -1.03 0.22
C ALA A 23 -34.75 0.47 0.46
N ILE A 24 -33.77 1.05 1.14
CA ILE A 24 -33.59 2.49 1.17
C ILE A 24 -33.41 2.86 -0.30
N ASP A 25 -34.48 3.36 -0.90
CA ASP A 25 -34.50 4.01 -2.19
C ASP A 25 -33.43 5.11 -2.11
N MET A 26 -32.24 4.84 -2.66
CA MET A 26 -31.23 5.86 -2.92
C MET A 26 -31.85 6.78 -3.96
N ARG A 27 -32.77 7.65 -3.52
CA ARG A 27 -33.22 8.78 -4.32
C ARG A 27 -31.96 9.54 -4.66
N LYS A 28 -31.62 9.50 -5.94
CA LYS A 28 -30.71 10.43 -6.58
C LYS A 28 -31.06 11.82 -6.07
N GLN A 29 -30.26 12.32 -5.13
CA GLN A 29 -30.58 13.58 -4.48
C GLN A 29 -30.23 14.69 -5.46
N ASP A 30 -31.24 15.48 -5.82
CA ASP A 30 -31.04 16.68 -6.63
C ASP A 30 -30.05 17.60 -5.90
N ILE A 31 -28.97 17.94 -6.59
CA ILE A 31 -27.95 18.89 -6.11
C ILE A 31 -28.52 20.30 -6.20
N VAL A 32 -29.23 20.57 -7.29
CA VAL A 32 -30.10 21.73 -7.47
C VAL A 32 -31.40 21.24 -8.09
N ASP A 33 -32.51 21.95 -7.91
CA ASP A 33 -33.85 21.49 -8.31
C ASP A 33 -33.84 20.82 -9.72
N GLY A 34 -34.23 19.55 -9.82
CA GLY A 34 -34.31 18.82 -11.10
C GLY A 34 -32.97 18.50 -11.79
N VAL A 35 -31.83 18.71 -11.12
CA VAL A 35 -30.49 18.37 -11.62
C VAL A 35 -29.70 17.62 -10.56
N SER A 36 -29.20 16.45 -10.94
CA SER A 36 -28.30 15.65 -10.12
C SER A 36 -27.06 15.25 -10.91
N VAL A 37 -26.00 14.89 -10.18
CA VAL A 37 -24.70 14.55 -10.75
C VAL A 37 -24.25 13.19 -10.24
N GLU A 38 -23.75 12.36 -11.16
CA GLU A 38 -23.19 11.05 -10.90
C GLU A 38 -21.76 10.95 -11.43
N ASN A 39 -21.00 10.00 -10.91
CA ASN A 39 -19.64 9.67 -11.37
C ASN A 39 -18.70 10.88 -11.45
N LEU A 40 -18.80 11.79 -10.48
CA LEU A 40 -17.89 12.93 -10.38
C LEU A 40 -16.45 12.44 -10.17
N LYS A 41 -15.55 12.89 -11.04
CA LYS A 41 -14.11 12.72 -10.93
C LYS A 41 -13.42 14.05 -11.17
N ILE A 42 -12.46 14.37 -10.30
CA ILE A 42 -11.64 15.57 -10.41
C ILE A 42 -10.18 15.12 -10.26
N GLU A 43 -9.49 14.95 -11.38
CA GLU A 43 -8.17 14.35 -11.45
C GLU A 43 -7.14 15.34 -12.00
N ARG A 44 -5.97 15.43 -11.34
CA ARG A 44 -4.83 16.20 -11.86
C ARG A 44 -3.99 15.31 -12.75
N ASN A 45 -3.76 15.75 -13.98
CA ASN A 45 -2.82 15.13 -14.92
C ASN A 45 -1.73 16.14 -15.30
N GLY A 46 -0.62 16.11 -14.57
CA GLY A 46 0.50 17.03 -14.76
C GLY A 46 0.09 18.50 -14.54
N GLY A 47 0.04 19.26 -15.63
CA GLY A 47 -0.27 20.69 -15.63
C GLY A 47 -1.74 21.05 -15.78
N TYR A 48 -2.65 20.07 -15.81
CA TYR A 48 -4.09 20.30 -15.98
C TYR A 48 -4.90 19.52 -14.94
N ILE A 49 -6.08 20.03 -14.64
CA ILE A 49 -7.12 19.32 -13.88
C ILE A 49 -8.26 18.98 -14.84
N ALA A 50 -8.65 17.70 -14.86
CA ALA A 50 -9.78 17.19 -15.62
C ALA A 50 -10.97 17.00 -14.68
N ILE A 51 -12.12 17.55 -15.09
CA ILE A 51 -13.40 17.41 -14.41
C ILE A 51 -14.31 16.59 -15.30
N ASP A 52 -14.64 15.38 -14.83
CA ASP A 52 -15.54 14.45 -15.49
C ASP A 52 -16.77 14.22 -14.61
N MET A 53 -17.96 14.33 -15.17
CA MET A 53 -19.20 14.06 -14.45
C MET A 53 -20.35 13.74 -15.40
N LEU A 54 -21.34 12.97 -14.90
CA LEU A 54 -22.59 12.68 -15.60
C LEU A 54 -23.71 13.50 -14.97
N TRP A 55 -24.30 14.38 -15.75
CA TRP A 55 -25.45 15.17 -15.31
C TRP A 55 -26.71 14.43 -15.66
N ASP A 56 -27.63 14.33 -14.71
CA ASP A 56 -29.01 13.97 -14.97
C ASP A 56 -29.85 15.23 -15.00
N LEU A 57 -30.43 15.47 -16.18
CA LEU A 57 -31.29 16.59 -16.49
C LEU A 57 -32.72 16.13 -16.74
N SER A 58 -33.06 14.85 -16.53
CA SER A 58 -34.39 14.31 -16.81
C SER A 58 -35.49 15.04 -16.02
N GLY A 59 -35.21 15.40 -14.77
CA GLY A 59 -36.09 16.18 -13.90
C GLY A 59 -36.09 17.70 -14.14
N LEU A 60 -35.21 18.22 -15.00
CA LEU A 60 -35.10 19.65 -15.27
C LEU A 60 -36.22 20.10 -16.21
N ASP A 61 -37.21 20.82 -15.67
CA ASP A 61 -38.25 21.47 -16.46
C ASP A 61 -37.94 22.96 -16.68
N VAL A 62 -38.17 23.43 -17.92
CA VAL A 62 -37.90 24.82 -18.32
C VAL A 62 -39.04 25.34 -19.18
N ASP A 63 -39.81 26.27 -18.61
CA ASP A 63 -40.90 26.98 -19.31
C ASP A 63 -40.44 27.63 -20.63
N ASP A 64 -41.36 27.72 -21.59
CA ASP A 64 -41.15 28.28 -22.93
C ASP A 64 -40.42 29.63 -23.00
N ASN A 65 -40.66 30.52 -22.02
CA ASN A 65 -40.12 31.88 -21.95
C ASN A 65 -38.95 32.02 -20.95
N ARG A 66 -38.49 30.93 -20.34
CA ARG A 66 -37.40 30.93 -19.35
C ARG A 66 -36.13 30.32 -19.93
N ALA A 67 -35.05 30.51 -19.20
CA ALA A 67 -33.81 29.77 -19.40
C ALA A 67 -33.20 29.43 -18.04
N VAL A 68 -32.50 28.31 -17.99
CA VAL A 68 -31.74 27.88 -16.83
C VAL A 68 -30.28 27.79 -17.24
N LEU A 69 -29.40 28.46 -16.49
CA LEU A 69 -27.96 28.39 -16.70
C LEU A 69 -27.34 27.59 -15.55
N LEU A 70 -26.63 26.53 -15.90
CA LEU A 70 -25.95 25.66 -14.97
C LEU A 70 -24.44 25.90 -15.09
N THR A 71 -23.85 26.52 -14.07
CA THR A 71 -22.43 26.92 -14.09
C THR A 71 -21.68 26.19 -12.97
N PRO A 72 -20.87 25.18 -13.30
CA PRO A 72 -19.92 24.61 -12.35
C PRO A 72 -18.77 25.58 -12.12
N TRP A 73 -18.25 25.64 -10.89
CA TRP A 73 -17.02 26.37 -10.61
C TRP A 73 -16.16 25.67 -9.58
N LEU A 74 -14.86 25.92 -9.64
CA LEU A 74 -13.91 25.58 -8.59
C LEU A 74 -13.73 26.78 -7.67
N VAL A 75 -13.68 26.55 -6.36
CA VAL A 75 -13.41 27.59 -5.36
C VAL A 75 -12.49 27.08 -4.27
N ASN A 76 -11.49 27.89 -3.91
CA ASN A 76 -10.67 27.68 -2.72
C ASN A 76 -10.25 29.01 -2.11
N GLY A 77 -10.76 29.31 -0.91
CA GLY A 77 -10.52 30.61 -0.27
C GLY A 77 -11.04 31.77 -1.12
N ASN A 78 -10.14 32.64 -1.57
CA ASN A 78 -10.47 33.82 -2.39
C ASN A 78 -10.39 33.56 -3.90
N ASP A 79 -9.81 32.43 -4.31
CA ASP A 79 -9.65 32.08 -5.71
C ASP A 79 -10.84 31.25 -6.18
N SER A 80 -11.35 31.58 -7.36
CA SER A 80 -12.44 30.84 -8.01
C SER A 80 -12.27 30.82 -9.52
N LEU A 81 -12.84 29.79 -10.15
CA LEU A 81 -12.82 29.62 -11.60
C LEU A 81 -14.14 29.00 -12.07
N ASP A 82 -14.93 29.80 -12.81
CA ASP A 82 -16.09 29.31 -13.54
C ASP A 82 -15.65 28.38 -14.68
N LEU A 83 -16.27 27.21 -14.76
CA LEU A 83 -16.08 26.23 -15.83
C LEU A 83 -17.11 26.48 -16.95
N GLN A 84 -17.06 25.67 -18.02
CA GLN A 84 -18.02 25.79 -19.13
C GLN A 84 -19.47 25.69 -18.63
N PRO A 85 -20.29 26.73 -18.82
CA PRO A 85 -21.68 26.72 -18.42
C PRO A 85 -22.54 25.93 -19.43
N ILE A 86 -23.61 25.33 -18.91
CA ILE A 86 -24.63 24.64 -19.70
C ILE A 86 -25.94 25.43 -19.61
N GLY A 87 -26.41 25.95 -20.75
CA GLY A 87 -27.68 26.67 -20.84
C GLY A 87 -28.80 25.78 -21.37
N VAL A 88 -29.95 25.77 -20.68
CA VAL A 88 -31.17 25.10 -21.14
C VAL A 88 -32.27 26.13 -21.33
N TYR A 89 -32.78 26.24 -22.56
CA TYR A 89 -33.68 27.32 -22.97
C TYR A 89 -35.07 26.81 -23.33
N GLY A 90 -36.09 27.44 -22.78
CA GLY A 90 -37.46 27.31 -23.28
C GLY A 90 -37.56 27.66 -24.76
N ARG A 91 -38.57 27.14 -25.46
CA ARG A 91 -38.68 27.24 -26.92
C ARG A 91 -38.60 28.68 -27.44
N ARG A 92 -39.36 29.60 -26.84
CA ARG A 92 -39.40 31.00 -27.28
C ARG A 92 -38.10 31.71 -26.94
N ARG A 93 -37.55 31.42 -25.76
CA ARG A 93 -36.28 31.98 -25.29
C ARG A 93 -35.12 31.56 -26.20
N TYR A 94 -35.06 30.29 -26.59
CA TYR A 94 -34.05 29.76 -27.51
C TYR A 94 -34.04 30.51 -28.85
N TYR A 95 -35.21 30.64 -29.50
CA TYR A 95 -35.30 31.33 -30.79
C TYR A 95 -35.05 32.84 -30.70
N PHE A 96 -35.27 33.46 -29.54
CA PHE A 96 -34.89 34.86 -29.34
C PHE A 96 -33.38 35.05 -29.52
N TYR A 97 -32.54 34.24 -28.85
CA TYR A 97 -31.08 34.34 -28.99
C TYR A 97 -30.60 33.95 -30.39
N VAL A 98 -31.09 32.83 -30.93
CA VAL A 98 -30.67 32.35 -32.26
C VAL A 98 -30.96 33.38 -33.35
N ARG A 99 -32.11 34.07 -33.29
CA ARG A 99 -32.50 35.05 -34.32
C ARG A 99 -31.75 36.37 -34.20
N ASN A 100 -31.40 36.77 -32.98
CA ASN A 100 -30.68 38.03 -32.76
C ASN A 100 -29.18 37.92 -33.07
N GLY A 101 -28.69 36.73 -33.45
CA GLY A 101 -27.28 36.50 -33.75
C GLY A 101 -26.36 36.70 -32.54
N GLU A 102 -26.93 36.78 -31.34
CA GLU A 102 -26.18 36.91 -30.11
C GLU A 102 -25.64 35.54 -29.69
N SER A 103 -24.52 35.57 -28.97
CA SER A 103 -24.17 34.41 -28.16
C SER A 103 -25.27 34.18 -27.11
N MET A 104 -25.39 32.95 -26.63
CA MET A 104 -26.36 32.60 -25.57
C MET A 104 -26.05 33.37 -24.26
N LEU A 105 -26.80 33.14 -23.19
CA LEU A 105 -26.79 33.99 -21.97
C LEU A 105 -25.38 34.28 -21.43
N SER A 106 -24.51 33.27 -21.41
CA SER A 106 -23.14 33.33 -20.86
C SER A 106 -22.05 33.43 -21.92
N GLY A 107 -22.42 33.69 -23.18
CA GLY A 107 -21.47 33.95 -24.25
C GLY A 107 -21.06 32.71 -25.06
N LYS A 108 -19.92 32.82 -25.75
CA LYS A 108 -19.50 31.83 -26.77
C LYS A 108 -19.04 30.49 -26.21
N ASN A 109 -18.62 30.47 -24.94
CA ASN A 109 -18.15 29.24 -24.30
C ASN A 109 -19.31 28.41 -23.71
N GLU A 110 -20.55 28.90 -23.79
CA GLU A 110 -21.71 28.17 -23.30
C GLU A 110 -22.06 26.97 -24.18
N LYS A 111 -22.38 25.85 -23.53
CA LYS A 111 -23.02 24.72 -24.19
C LYS A 111 -24.53 24.79 -24.01
N SER A 112 -25.27 25.04 -25.10
CA SER A 112 -26.69 25.37 -25.00
C SER A 112 -27.61 24.32 -25.64
N TYR A 113 -28.75 24.07 -25.00
CA TYR A 113 -29.81 23.20 -25.50
C TYR A 113 -31.15 23.93 -25.49
N LYS A 114 -31.99 23.64 -26.49
CA LYS A 114 -33.43 23.89 -26.37
C LYS A 114 -34.02 22.83 -25.44
N ALA A 115 -34.93 23.22 -24.54
CA ALA A 115 -35.47 22.35 -23.48
C ALA A 115 -36.08 21.05 -24.01
N SER A 116 -36.69 21.07 -25.19
CA SER A 116 -37.25 19.87 -25.86
C SER A 116 -36.21 18.97 -26.52
N GLU A 117 -34.97 19.43 -26.66
CA GLU A 117 -33.85 18.71 -27.29
C GLU A 117 -32.73 18.42 -26.30
N LYS A 118 -32.92 18.76 -25.01
CA LYS A 118 -31.93 18.45 -23.98
C LYS A 118 -31.85 16.93 -23.81
N PRO A 119 -30.64 16.36 -23.66
CA PRO A 119 -30.52 14.96 -23.28
C PRO A 119 -30.93 14.79 -21.81
N ASP A 120 -31.52 13.64 -21.46
CA ASP A 120 -31.78 13.28 -20.07
C ASP A 120 -30.48 13.09 -19.29
N THR A 121 -29.45 12.55 -19.94
CA THR A 121 -28.11 12.39 -19.35
C THR A 121 -27.06 13.09 -20.21
N LEU A 122 -26.29 13.99 -19.60
CA LEU A 122 -25.24 14.74 -20.26
C LEU A 122 -23.86 14.37 -19.69
N LYS A 123 -23.00 13.83 -20.56
CA LYS A 123 -21.59 13.65 -20.26
C LYS A 123 -20.89 15.02 -20.29
N TYR A 124 -20.25 15.36 -19.19
CA TYR A 124 -19.47 16.58 -19.04
C TYR A 124 -18.00 16.21 -18.83
N HIS A 125 -17.15 16.82 -19.66
CA HIS A 125 -15.70 16.71 -19.58
C HIS A 125 -15.13 18.10 -19.82
N HIS A 126 -14.33 18.60 -18.89
CA HIS A 126 -13.68 19.90 -19.02
C HIS A 126 -12.28 19.85 -18.40
N MET A 127 -11.31 20.44 -19.11
CA MET A 127 -9.92 20.53 -18.64
C MET A 127 -9.53 21.99 -18.50
N VAL A 128 -8.89 22.33 -17.38
CA VAL A 128 -8.32 23.67 -17.15
C VAL A 128 -6.87 23.56 -16.67
N PRO A 129 -6.01 24.55 -16.96
CA PRO A 129 -4.67 24.60 -16.41
C PRO A 129 -4.71 24.55 -14.89
N TYR A 130 -3.85 23.71 -14.29
CA TYR A 130 -3.74 23.59 -12.85
C TYR A 130 -3.04 24.82 -12.26
N ALA A 131 -3.59 25.34 -11.17
CA ALA A 131 -2.99 26.38 -10.35
C ALA A 131 -2.89 25.90 -8.90
N GLU A 132 -1.90 26.36 -8.15
CA GLU A 132 -1.64 25.89 -6.77
C GLU A 132 -2.85 26.03 -5.83
N TRP A 133 -3.67 27.07 -6.00
CA TRP A 133 -4.89 27.27 -5.22
C TRP A 133 -5.94 26.17 -5.47
N MET A 134 -5.84 25.40 -6.56
CA MET A 134 -6.79 24.32 -6.86
C MET A 134 -6.60 23.09 -5.97
N ASN A 135 -5.46 22.95 -5.27
CA ASN A 135 -5.30 21.90 -4.27
C ASN A 135 -6.26 22.12 -3.09
N GLY A 136 -7.17 21.19 -2.86
CA GLY A 136 -8.21 21.34 -1.84
C GLY A 136 -9.45 22.10 -2.32
N ALA A 137 -9.50 22.51 -3.60
CA ALA A 137 -10.63 23.24 -4.15
C ALA A 137 -11.93 22.43 -4.13
N VAL A 138 -13.01 23.14 -3.87
CA VAL A 138 -14.37 22.60 -3.90
C VAL A 138 -14.96 22.88 -5.27
N LEU A 139 -15.50 21.85 -5.90
CA LEU A 139 -16.35 21.98 -7.08
C LEU A 139 -17.79 22.17 -6.61
N SER A 140 -18.40 23.28 -7.02
CA SER A 140 -19.81 23.58 -6.76
C SER A 140 -20.54 23.81 -8.07
N LEU A 141 -21.86 23.72 -8.01
CA LEU A 141 -22.76 23.98 -9.12
C LEU A 141 -23.71 25.11 -8.75
N ARG A 142 -23.80 26.15 -9.59
CA ARG A 142 -24.87 27.15 -9.54
C ARG A 142 -25.87 26.96 -10.65
N ARG A 143 -27.13 27.15 -10.27
CA ARG A 143 -28.28 27.25 -11.14
C ARG A 143 -28.80 28.67 -11.07
N ASP A 144 -28.84 29.32 -12.22
CA ASP A 144 -29.39 30.65 -12.43
C ASP A 144 -30.63 30.54 -13.33
N ASP A 145 -31.80 30.85 -12.78
CA ASP A 145 -33.06 30.88 -13.51
C ASP A 145 -33.31 32.27 -14.08
N TYR A 146 -33.41 32.37 -15.40
CA TYR A 146 -33.64 33.62 -16.12
C TYR A 146 -35.04 33.73 -16.70
N GLY A 147 -35.63 34.91 -16.52
CA GLY A 147 -36.87 35.31 -17.15
C GLY A 147 -36.67 36.02 -18.49
N CYS A 148 -37.67 36.80 -18.88
CA CYS A 148 -37.55 37.71 -20.01
C CYS A 148 -36.47 38.77 -19.75
N CYS A 149 -35.88 39.34 -20.79
CA CYS A 149 -34.92 40.45 -20.70
C CYS A 149 -33.67 40.20 -19.82
N ASN A 150 -33.23 38.95 -19.68
CA ASN A 150 -32.05 38.55 -18.89
C ASN A 150 -32.19 38.85 -17.39
N THR A 151 -33.43 38.96 -16.89
CA THR A 151 -33.69 39.13 -15.47
C THR A 151 -33.44 37.81 -14.73
N LEU A 152 -32.53 37.81 -13.76
CA LEU A 152 -32.33 36.70 -12.83
C LEU A 152 -33.55 36.60 -11.90
N LEU A 153 -34.22 35.45 -11.91
CA LEU A 153 -35.42 35.16 -11.14
C LEU A 153 -35.11 34.38 -9.86
N ALA A 154 -34.15 33.45 -9.93
CA ALA A 154 -33.68 32.68 -8.80
C ALA A 154 -32.23 32.26 -9.01
N GLU A 155 -31.49 32.18 -7.92
CA GLU A 155 -30.15 31.63 -7.85
C GLU A 155 -30.13 30.54 -6.78
N ARG A 156 -29.52 29.40 -7.11
CA ARG A 156 -29.29 28.28 -6.19
C ARG A 156 -27.88 27.76 -6.41
N ASN A 157 -27.24 27.31 -5.35
CA ASN A 157 -25.98 26.61 -5.48
C ASN A 157 -25.90 25.46 -4.47
N ASP A 158 -25.13 24.44 -4.84
CA ASP A 158 -24.74 23.37 -3.93
C ASP A 158 -23.38 22.81 -4.32
N THR A 159 -22.77 22.08 -3.39
CA THR A 159 -21.43 21.49 -3.52
C THR A 159 -21.52 20.12 -4.17
N LEU A 160 -20.71 19.90 -5.22
CA LEU A 160 -20.60 18.61 -5.90
C LEU A 160 -19.54 17.71 -5.26
N GLY A 161 -18.39 18.29 -4.91
CA GLY A 161 -17.28 17.52 -4.33
C GLY A 161 -16.03 18.36 -4.11
N ARG A 162 -14.99 17.73 -3.59
CA ARG A 162 -13.69 18.38 -3.32
C ARG A 162 -12.58 17.67 -4.06
N HIS A 163 -11.72 18.44 -4.71
CA HIS A 163 -10.44 17.95 -5.20
C HIS A 163 -9.43 17.95 -4.05
N THR A 164 -8.74 16.84 -3.85
CA THR A 164 -7.64 16.75 -2.89
C THR A 164 -6.54 15.94 -3.56
N GLU A 165 -5.34 16.49 -3.59
CA GLU A 165 -4.21 15.74 -4.13
C GLU A 165 -3.90 14.56 -3.22
N ALA A 166 -3.75 13.38 -3.82
CA ALA A 166 -3.22 12.24 -3.10
C ALA A 166 -1.77 12.54 -2.74
N PHE A 167 -1.48 12.72 -1.46
CA PHE A 167 -0.10 12.82 -0.98
C PHE A 167 0.62 11.51 -1.32
N PHE A 168 1.57 11.57 -2.24
CA PHE A 168 2.48 10.46 -2.51
C PHE A 168 3.87 10.82 -2.00
N PRO A 169 4.39 10.13 -0.98
CA PRO A 169 5.72 10.43 -0.46
C PRO A 169 6.76 10.14 -1.54
N GLU A 170 7.80 10.96 -1.61
CA GLU A 170 8.97 10.63 -2.41
C GLU A 170 9.59 9.34 -1.89
N LEU A 171 9.70 8.33 -2.76
CA LEU A 171 10.33 7.08 -2.41
C LEU A 171 11.85 7.27 -2.41
N VAL A 172 12.43 7.40 -1.22
CA VAL A 172 13.88 7.43 -1.05
C VAL A 172 14.39 5.98 -1.06
N TYR A 173 14.96 5.56 -2.19
CA TYR A 173 15.63 4.26 -2.31
C TYR A 173 17.05 4.35 -1.76
N ILE A 174 17.26 3.80 -0.56
CA ILE A 174 18.60 3.62 -0.01
C ILE A 174 19.10 2.25 -0.46
N ARG A 175 20.18 2.23 -1.25
CA ARG A 175 20.92 0.98 -1.51
C ARG A 175 21.77 0.71 -0.26
N PRO A 176 21.53 -0.37 0.50
CA PRO A 176 22.41 -0.74 1.60
C PRO A 176 23.80 -1.01 1.02
N GLN A 177 24.83 -0.38 1.60
CA GLN A 177 26.21 -0.74 1.31
C GLN A 177 26.43 -2.11 1.95
N GLY A 178 26.55 -3.15 1.12
CA GLY A 178 26.81 -4.50 1.60
C GLY A 178 28.08 -4.53 2.45
N GLN A 179 28.02 -5.27 3.56
CA GLN A 179 29.18 -5.56 4.37
C GLN A 179 30.22 -6.25 3.48
N ILE A 180 31.45 -5.71 3.45
CA ILE A 180 32.41 -6.03 2.39
C ILE A 180 32.82 -7.51 2.42
N GLU A 181 32.76 -8.19 3.57
CA GLU A 181 33.02 -9.63 3.69
C GLU A 181 32.16 -10.22 4.81
N LYS A 182 31.46 -11.33 4.55
CA LYS A 182 30.67 -12.06 5.54
C LYS A 182 31.63 -12.86 6.43
N GLN A 183 31.62 -12.59 7.73
CA GLN A 183 32.36 -13.38 8.72
C GLN A 183 31.37 -14.28 9.47
N ASP A 184 31.66 -15.57 9.54
CA ASP A 184 30.91 -16.56 10.32
C ASP A 184 31.88 -17.31 11.25
N SER A 185 31.37 -17.91 12.32
CA SER A 185 32.14 -18.74 13.25
C SER A 185 31.59 -20.17 13.32
N LEU A 186 32.48 -21.14 13.49
CA LEU A 186 32.15 -22.54 13.72
C LEU A 186 32.76 -22.98 15.06
N GLU A 187 31.96 -23.60 15.91
CA GLU A 187 32.37 -24.03 17.25
C GLU A 187 32.22 -25.55 17.40
N GLY A 188 33.10 -26.15 18.20
CA GLY A 188 33.11 -27.58 18.49
C GLY A 188 33.84 -27.87 19.81
N SER A 189 33.63 -29.06 20.35
CA SER A 189 34.29 -29.52 21.57
C SER A 189 34.73 -30.98 21.44
N ALA A 190 35.85 -31.33 22.07
CA ALA A 190 36.43 -32.66 22.08
C ALA A 190 37.18 -32.90 23.40
N PHE A 191 37.22 -34.16 23.85
CA PHE A 191 37.80 -34.53 25.14
C PHE A 191 39.08 -35.36 24.92
N ILE A 192 40.24 -34.74 25.00
CA ILE A 192 41.53 -35.43 24.78
C ILE A 192 42.05 -36.03 26.08
N ASP A 193 42.20 -37.35 26.10
CA ASP A 193 42.81 -38.12 27.17
C ASP A 193 44.35 -38.02 27.10
N PHE A 194 44.99 -37.72 28.23
CA PHE A 194 46.45 -37.76 28.37
C PHE A 194 46.86 -38.81 29.39
N PRO A 195 48.01 -39.49 29.22
CA PRO A 195 48.60 -40.26 30.31
C PRO A 195 48.92 -39.37 31.51
N VAL A 196 48.95 -39.97 32.71
CA VAL A 196 49.19 -39.26 33.97
C VAL A 196 50.50 -38.46 33.89
N ASN A 197 50.43 -37.17 34.24
CA ASN A 197 51.56 -36.24 34.25
C ASN A 197 52.29 -36.14 32.89
N GLN A 198 51.55 -36.25 31.78
CA GLN A 198 52.07 -36.06 30.44
C GLN A 198 51.25 -35.04 29.64
N THR A 199 51.93 -34.42 28.68
CA THR A 199 51.37 -33.44 27.74
C THR A 199 51.38 -33.94 26.29
N VAL A 200 51.93 -35.13 26.05
CA VAL A 200 52.03 -35.71 24.70
C VAL A 200 50.68 -36.33 24.31
N ILE A 201 50.20 -35.99 23.12
CA ILE A 201 49.00 -36.58 22.53
C ILE A 201 49.36 -37.93 21.91
N TYR A 202 48.64 -38.97 22.32
CA TYR A 202 48.68 -40.29 21.71
C TYR A 202 47.34 -40.55 21.01
N PRO A 203 47.28 -40.59 19.66
CA PRO A 203 46.03 -40.74 18.92
C PRO A 203 45.25 -42.03 19.23
N ASP A 204 45.96 -43.11 19.58
CA ASP A 204 45.37 -44.42 19.89
C ASP A 204 45.12 -44.62 21.39
N TYR A 205 45.39 -43.60 22.23
CA TYR A 205 45.17 -43.69 23.67
C TYR A 205 43.69 -43.46 24.00
N ARG A 206 43.05 -44.48 24.59
CA ARG A 206 41.63 -44.44 25.00
C ARG A 206 40.71 -44.02 23.84
N HIS A 207 39.99 -42.89 23.99
CA HIS A 207 39.02 -42.40 23.02
C HIS A 207 39.58 -41.32 22.10
N ASN A 208 40.88 -41.03 22.17
CA ASN A 208 41.51 -39.94 21.41
C ASN A 208 41.28 -40.06 19.90
N THR A 209 41.21 -41.26 19.35
CA THR A 209 40.96 -41.44 17.91
C THR A 209 39.63 -40.81 17.49
N ALA A 210 38.58 -41.03 18.29
CA ALA A 210 37.26 -40.48 18.03
C ALA A 210 37.21 -38.96 18.33
N GLU A 211 37.83 -38.53 19.42
CA GLU A 211 37.80 -37.13 19.87
C GLU A 211 38.64 -36.21 18.97
N LEU A 212 39.82 -36.66 18.52
CA LEU A 212 40.59 -35.97 17.48
C LEU A 212 39.84 -35.94 16.14
N GLY A 213 39.09 -37.01 15.81
CA GLY A 213 38.24 -37.07 14.63
C GLY A 213 37.14 -36.00 14.62
N LYS A 214 36.58 -35.62 15.79
CA LYS A 214 35.61 -34.52 15.90
C LYS A 214 36.25 -33.18 15.52
N ILE A 215 37.45 -32.90 16.04
CA ILE A 215 38.19 -31.67 15.72
C ILE A 215 38.49 -31.61 14.22
N GLN A 216 38.97 -32.72 13.65
CA GLN A 216 39.26 -32.81 12.22
C GLN A 216 38.01 -32.56 11.38
N SER A 217 36.90 -33.21 11.72
CA SER A 217 35.64 -33.06 11.00
C SER A 217 35.14 -31.60 10.98
N SER A 218 35.31 -30.86 12.08
CA SER A 218 34.95 -29.43 12.13
C SER A 218 35.80 -28.59 11.18
N ILE A 219 37.11 -28.82 11.11
CA ILE A 219 38.03 -28.10 10.23
C ILE A 219 37.77 -28.48 8.76
N ASP A 220 37.65 -29.78 8.49
CA ASP A 220 37.43 -30.32 7.15
C ASP A 220 36.10 -29.84 6.54
N SER A 221 35.10 -29.54 7.37
CA SER A 221 33.78 -29.04 6.93
C SER A 221 33.84 -27.68 6.22
N VAL A 222 34.88 -26.89 6.48
CA VAL A 222 35.08 -25.56 5.89
C VAL A 222 36.32 -25.48 5.02
N GLN A 223 37.32 -26.34 5.24
CA GLN A 223 38.58 -26.31 4.47
C GLN A 223 38.41 -26.69 3.00
N GLY A 224 37.40 -27.51 2.68
CA GLY A 224 37.12 -27.95 1.30
C GLY A 224 36.39 -26.93 0.42
N ASP A 225 35.92 -25.81 0.99
CA ASP A 225 35.17 -24.79 0.26
C ASP A 225 36.11 -23.69 -0.27
N MET A 226 36.05 -23.41 -1.59
CA MET A 226 36.90 -22.40 -2.23
C MET A 226 36.52 -20.96 -1.87
N ASP A 227 35.29 -20.75 -1.38
CA ASP A 227 34.78 -19.43 -1.01
C ASP A 227 35.01 -19.12 0.48
N ILE A 228 35.65 -20.03 1.24
CA ILE A 228 35.91 -19.87 2.67
C ILE A 228 37.41 -19.80 2.92
N THR A 229 37.85 -18.75 3.64
CA THR A 229 39.21 -18.65 4.17
C THR A 229 39.16 -18.71 5.69
N ILE A 230 39.84 -19.69 6.28
CA ILE A 230 39.99 -19.77 7.74
C ILE A 230 40.97 -18.67 8.16
N THR A 231 40.44 -17.60 8.78
CA THR A 231 41.24 -16.47 9.26
C THR A 231 41.83 -16.70 10.64
N SER A 232 41.17 -17.52 11.47
CA SER A 232 41.64 -17.86 12.82
C SER A 232 41.06 -19.19 13.30
N VAL A 233 41.83 -19.89 14.13
CA VAL A 233 41.40 -21.05 14.90
C VAL A 233 41.71 -20.77 16.36
N TRP A 234 40.70 -20.86 17.23
CA TRP A 234 40.87 -20.66 18.66
C TRP A 234 40.72 -21.98 19.41
N LEU A 235 41.72 -22.33 20.22
CA LEU A 235 41.74 -23.53 21.03
C LEU A 235 41.80 -23.17 22.51
N LYS A 236 40.81 -23.60 23.29
CA LYS A 236 40.83 -23.43 24.74
C LYS A 236 40.92 -24.80 25.43
N GLY A 237 41.96 -24.99 26.24
CA GLY A 237 42.16 -26.23 26.99
C GLY A 237 41.74 -26.11 28.45
N TYR A 238 41.11 -27.16 28.95
CA TYR A 238 40.69 -27.31 30.35
C TYR A 238 41.42 -28.51 30.96
N ALA A 239 41.78 -28.42 32.24
CA ALA A 239 42.35 -29.56 32.97
C ALA A 239 41.41 -30.00 34.09
N SER A 240 41.21 -31.32 34.21
CA SER A 240 40.52 -31.90 35.37
C SER A 240 41.38 -31.75 36.63
N PRO A 241 40.77 -31.55 37.82
CA PRO A 241 41.50 -31.34 39.07
C PRO A 241 42.12 -32.65 39.59
N GLU A 242 43.28 -32.99 39.05
CA GLU A 242 44.01 -34.24 39.38
C GLU A 242 45.16 -34.00 40.37
N SER A 243 45.55 -32.74 40.61
CA SER A 243 46.74 -32.34 41.38
C SER A 243 46.60 -30.91 41.93
N PRO A 244 47.57 -30.37 42.70
CA PRO A 244 47.52 -28.98 43.16
C PRO A 244 47.38 -27.99 42.00
N TYR A 245 46.59 -26.92 42.18
CA TYR A 245 46.24 -25.91 41.16
C TYR A 245 47.40 -25.48 40.24
N ALA A 246 48.58 -25.21 40.81
CA ALA A 246 49.76 -24.79 40.06
C ALA A 246 50.21 -25.85 39.03
N HIS A 247 50.11 -27.13 39.39
CA HIS A 247 50.46 -28.24 38.51
C HIS A 247 49.40 -28.48 37.42
N ASN A 248 48.10 -28.37 37.75
CA ASN A 248 47.03 -28.47 36.76
C ASN A 248 47.13 -27.36 35.72
N LYS A 249 47.51 -26.14 36.14
CA LYS A 249 47.76 -25.02 35.24
C LYS A 249 48.88 -25.32 34.23
N GLU A 250 50.01 -25.86 34.69
CA GLU A 250 51.12 -26.24 33.79
C GLU A 250 50.69 -27.35 32.80
N LEU A 251 49.93 -28.33 33.27
CA LEU A 251 49.38 -29.38 32.42
C LEU A 251 48.37 -28.85 31.40
N ALA A 252 47.46 -27.95 31.78
CA ALA A 252 46.50 -27.32 30.87
C ALA A 252 47.23 -26.56 29.75
N ILE A 253 48.24 -25.76 30.08
CA ILE A 253 49.06 -25.02 29.11
C ILE A 253 49.78 -26.00 28.17
N GLY A 254 50.47 -26.99 28.74
CA GLY A 254 51.27 -27.94 27.96
C GLY A 254 50.43 -28.82 27.03
N ARG A 255 49.26 -29.27 27.49
CA ARG A 255 48.31 -30.08 26.71
C ARG A 255 47.68 -29.27 25.58
N THR A 256 47.31 -28.02 25.83
CA THR A 256 46.79 -27.11 24.79
C THR A 256 47.86 -26.81 23.73
N ALA A 257 49.11 -26.59 24.15
CA ALA A 257 50.23 -26.40 23.23
C ALA A 257 50.51 -27.64 22.38
N ALA A 258 50.39 -28.85 22.97
CA ALA A 258 50.52 -30.10 22.22
C ALA A 258 49.41 -30.27 21.18
N LEU A 259 48.17 -29.90 21.52
CA LEU A 259 47.05 -29.93 20.58
C LEU A 259 47.22 -28.91 19.45
N LYS A 260 47.64 -27.67 19.76
CA LYS A 260 48.01 -26.67 18.75
C LYS A 260 49.03 -27.25 17.77
N LYS A 261 50.13 -27.83 18.28
CA LYS A 261 51.17 -28.41 17.43
C LYS A 261 50.66 -29.57 16.56
N PHE A 262 49.80 -30.42 17.12
CA PHE A 262 49.21 -31.55 16.39
C PHE A 262 48.35 -31.07 15.20
N ILE A 263 47.47 -30.09 15.43
CA ILE A 263 46.60 -29.53 14.39
C ILE A 263 47.42 -28.75 13.35
N GLN A 264 48.42 -27.96 13.79
CA GLN A 264 49.33 -27.25 12.89
C GLN A 264 50.05 -28.20 11.93
N GLN A 265 50.56 -29.33 12.42
CA GLN A 265 51.27 -30.30 11.59
C GLN A 265 50.33 -31.01 10.61
N LEU A 266 49.10 -31.28 11.01
CA LEU A 266 48.12 -31.97 10.18
C LEU A 266 47.64 -31.10 9.01
N TYR A 267 47.35 -29.83 9.27
CA TYR A 267 46.74 -28.92 8.29
C TYR A 267 47.70 -27.89 7.69
N GLN A 268 48.96 -27.89 8.12
CA GLN A 268 50.01 -26.95 7.68
C GLN A 268 49.61 -25.47 7.88
N PHE A 269 48.86 -25.19 8.95
CA PHE A 269 48.50 -23.81 9.30
C PHE A 269 49.74 -22.98 9.68
N GLU A 270 49.76 -21.71 9.29
CA GLU A 270 50.76 -20.75 9.78
C GLU A 270 50.61 -20.54 11.29
N ASP A 271 51.70 -20.19 11.98
CA ASP A 271 51.71 -20.14 13.44
C ASP A 271 50.74 -19.10 14.03
N GLU A 272 50.46 -18.05 13.26
CA GLU A 272 49.59 -16.93 13.63
C GLU A 272 48.09 -17.27 13.51
N VAL A 273 47.73 -18.32 12.76
CA VAL A 273 46.32 -18.71 12.56
C VAL A 273 45.74 -19.37 13.81
N ILE A 274 46.54 -20.13 14.57
CA ILE A 274 46.07 -20.82 15.78
C ILE A 274 46.43 -20.05 17.05
N THR A 275 45.39 -19.56 17.72
CA THR A 275 45.50 -18.94 19.05
C THR A 275 45.06 -19.93 20.13
N THR A 276 45.70 -19.87 21.30
CA THR A 276 45.43 -20.78 22.41
C THR A 276 45.09 -20.01 23.67
N ASP A 277 44.11 -20.50 24.42
CA ASP A 277 43.77 -20.06 25.76
C ASP A 277 43.69 -21.27 26.71
N TYR A 278 43.74 -21.05 28.02
CA TYR A 278 43.68 -22.14 28.99
C TYR A 278 42.95 -21.75 30.27
N GLU A 279 42.26 -22.73 30.85
CA GLU A 279 41.60 -22.59 32.15
C GLU A 279 42.06 -23.74 33.08
N PRO A 280 42.64 -23.43 34.26
CA PRO A 280 43.28 -24.45 35.11
C PRO A 280 42.31 -25.46 35.73
N GLU A 281 41.05 -25.08 35.97
CA GLU A 281 40.02 -25.89 36.63
C GLU A 281 38.63 -25.45 36.14
N ASP A 282 37.80 -26.41 35.70
CA ASP A 282 36.33 -26.32 35.48
C ASP A 282 35.69 -27.67 35.85
#